data_AF-A0A2R6LLD0-F1
#
_entry.id   AF-A0A2R6LLD0-F1
#
_cell.length_a   1.000
_cell.length_b   1.000
_cell.length_c   1.000
_cell.angle_alpha   90.00
_cell.angle_beta   90.00
_cell.angle_gamma   90.00
#
_symmetry.space_group_name_H-M   'P 1'
#
loop_
_entity.id
_entity.type
_entity.pdbx_description
1 polymer ?
#
loop_
_entity_poly.entity_id
_entity_poly.type
_entity_poly.pdbx_seq_one_letter_code
_entity_poly.pdbx_strand_id
1 'polypeptide(L)'
;IGQGRWETAREIVAENDDAYLITMDEVTPDRLTNFGLDAYVNTGCPRITTDDGPQFKRPMLTPGEYRIAVGEEPLEALEFDTFHGTW
;
A
#
# COMPACT_ATOMS: atom_id res chain seq x y z
N ILE A 1 13.32 -11.25 4.12
CA ILE A 1 14.25 -10.14 3.78
C ILE A 1 14.16 -9.96 2.26
N GLY A 2 13.52 -8.91 1.74
CA GLY A 2 13.49 -8.68 0.28
C GLY A 2 12.24 -8.02 -0.32
N GLN A 3 11.14 -7.87 0.43
CA GLN A 3 9.87 -7.36 -0.14
C GLN A 3 9.57 -5.89 0.16
N GLY A 4 10.37 -5.22 1.01
CA GLY A 4 10.06 -3.86 1.45
C GLY A 4 10.50 -2.80 0.43
N ARG A 5 9.55 -2.13 -0.22
CA ARG A 5 9.78 -0.94 -1.06
C ARG A 5 9.95 0.30 -0.17
N TRP A 6 11.05 0.34 0.57
CA TRP A 6 11.32 1.38 1.58
C TRP A 6 11.41 2.79 1.01
N GLU A 7 11.94 2.94 -0.20
CA GLU A 7 12.04 4.25 -0.86
C GLU A 7 10.65 4.81 -1.13
N THR A 8 9.78 4.03 -1.77
CA THR A 8 8.38 4.40 -2.02
C THR A 8 7.62 4.71 -0.72
N ALA A 9 7.84 3.92 0.33
CA ALA A 9 7.18 4.16 1.62
C ALA A 9 7.61 5.49 2.27
N ARG A 10 8.89 5.88 2.12
CA ARG A 10 9.40 7.16 2.64
C ARG A 10 8.95 8.34 1.80
N GLU A 11 8.86 8.17 0.49
CA GLU A 11 8.35 9.19 -0.43
C GLU A 11 6.91 9.56 -0.08
N ILE A 12 6.01 8.56 0.03
CA ILE A 12 4.60 8.77 0.41
C ILE A 12 4.48 9.53 1.74
N VAL A 13 5.27 9.16 2.74
CA VAL A 13 5.24 9.81 4.06
C VAL A 13 5.84 11.22 4.05
N ALA A 14 6.79 11.49 3.16
CA ALA A 14 7.36 12.82 3.01
C ALA A 14 6.43 13.79 2.26
N GLU A 15 5.56 13.27 1.40
CA GLU A 15 4.65 14.05 0.56
C GLU A 15 3.25 14.23 1.17
N ASN A 16 2.92 13.48 2.22
CA ASN A 16 1.63 13.52 2.89
C ASN A 16 1.79 13.62 4.42
N ASP A 17 1.46 14.79 4.97
CA ASP A 17 1.58 15.09 6.41
C ASP A 17 0.69 14.19 7.30
N ASP A 18 -0.37 13.60 6.74
CA ASP A 18 -1.28 12.68 7.43
C ASP A 18 -0.90 11.19 7.24
N ALA A 19 0.21 10.90 6.55
CA ALA A 19 0.69 9.55 6.34
C ALA A 19 1.70 9.10 7.41
N TYR A 20 1.54 7.86 7.89
CA TYR A 20 2.38 7.27 8.93
C TYR A 20 3.06 5.99 8.41
N LEU A 21 4.37 5.87 8.59
CA LEU A 21 5.11 4.66 8.23
C LEU A 21 4.90 3.56 9.28
N ILE A 22 4.22 2.48 8.90
CA ILE A 22 4.03 1.30 9.75
C ILE A 22 4.88 0.15 9.21
N THR A 23 5.70 -0.44 10.08
CA THR A 23 6.56 -1.58 9.74
C THR A 23 6.12 -2.80 10.54
N MET A 24 5.84 -3.91 9.85
CA MET A 24 5.49 -5.18 10.49
C MET A 24 6.04 -6.36 9.69
N ASP A 25 6.33 -7.47 10.38
CA ASP A 25 6.86 -8.68 9.76
C ASP A 25 5.75 -9.49 9.06
N GLU A 26 4.55 -9.50 9.65
CA GLU A 26 3.37 -10.17 9.11
C GLU A 26 2.16 -9.24 9.15
N VAL A 27 1.57 -9.01 7.97
CA VAL A 27 0.39 -8.17 7.77
C VAL A 27 -0.85 -9.03 7.87
N THR A 28 -1.74 -8.71 8.81
CA THR A 28 -3.05 -9.37 8.97
C THR A 28 -4.16 -8.34 9.17
N PRO A 29 -5.42 -8.64 8.76
CA PRO A 29 -6.53 -7.70 8.87
C PRO A 29 -6.80 -7.19 10.29
N ASP A 30 -6.68 -8.06 11.30
CA ASP A 30 -6.91 -7.71 12.71
C ASP A 30 -5.86 -6.72 13.24
N ARG A 31 -4.59 -6.87 12.82
CA ARG A 31 -3.51 -5.96 13.23
C ARG A 31 -3.71 -4.57 12.64
N LEU A 32 -4.09 -4.49 11.37
CA LEU A 32 -4.34 -3.20 10.72
C LEU A 32 -5.55 -2.49 11.33
N THR A 33 -6.60 -3.23 11.69
CA THR A 33 -7.82 -2.65 12.27
C THR A 33 -7.55 -1.82 13.53
N ASN A 34 -6.52 -2.16 14.32
CA ASN A 34 -6.20 -1.46 15.57
C ASN A 34 -5.57 -0.07 15.40
N PHE A 35 -5.02 0.26 14.23
CA PHE A 35 -4.41 1.58 14.00
C PHE A 35 -5.43 2.68 13.75
N GLY A 36 -6.67 2.33 13.38
CA GLY A 36 -7.75 3.30 13.21
C GLY A 36 -7.58 4.28 12.04
N LEU A 37 -6.66 4.02 11.11
CA LEU A 37 -6.47 4.84 9.92
C LEU A 37 -7.59 4.64 8.90
N ASP A 38 -7.82 5.66 8.07
CA ASP A 38 -8.90 5.67 7.07
C ASP A 38 -8.60 4.78 5.86
N ALA A 39 -7.32 4.65 5.49
CA ALA A 39 -6.83 3.81 4.41
C ALA A 39 -5.40 3.34 4.70
N TYR A 40 -4.97 2.30 4.00
CA TYR A 40 -3.60 1.77 4.08
C TYR A 40 -3.00 1.74 2.67
N VAL A 41 -1.67 1.88 2.59
CA VAL A 41 -0.90 1.67 1.35
C VAL A 41 0.13 0.56 1.60
N ASN A 42 0.10 -0.49 0.79
CA ASN A 42 0.98 -1.63 0.93
C ASN A 42 2.19 -1.48 0.03
N THR A 43 3.35 -1.27 0.63
CA THR A 43 4.66 -1.22 -0.05
C THR A 43 5.44 -2.53 0.10
N GLY A 44 4.77 -3.60 0.52
CA GLY A 44 5.31 -4.94 0.74
C GLY A 44 4.95 -5.90 -0.38
N CYS A 45 4.45 -7.09 -0.03
CA CYS A 45 4.03 -8.08 -1.03
C CYS A 45 2.72 -7.65 -1.70
N PRO A 46 2.67 -7.45 -3.03
CA PRO A 46 1.47 -6.97 -3.73
C PRO A 46 0.29 -7.94 -3.60
N ARG A 47 0.56 -9.23 -3.39
CA ARG A 47 -0.47 -10.25 -3.15
C ARG A 47 -1.33 -9.98 -1.93
N ILE A 48 -0.84 -9.24 -0.93
CA ILE A 48 -1.67 -8.86 0.23
C ILE A 48 -2.80 -7.94 -0.22
N THR A 49 -2.52 -7.00 -1.12
CA THR A 49 -3.54 -6.07 -1.63
C THR A 49 -4.48 -6.78 -2.60
N THR A 50 -3.94 -7.63 -3.47
CA THR A 50 -4.72 -8.31 -4.52
C THR A 50 -5.54 -9.50 -4.01
N ASP A 51 -4.93 -10.39 -3.21
CA ASP A 51 -5.55 -11.65 -2.78
C ASP A 51 -6.35 -11.46 -1.47
N ASP A 52 -5.82 -10.68 -0.52
CA ASP A 52 -6.42 -10.49 0.81
C ASP A 52 -7.20 -9.17 0.96
N GLY A 53 -7.20 -8.30 -0.06
CA GLY A 53 -7.90 -7.01 -0.09
C GLY A 53 -9.32 -7.03 0.49
N PRO A 54 -10.21 -7.99 0.12
CA PRO A 54 -11.58 -8.06 0.63
C PRO A 54 -11.70 -8.35 2.14
N GLN A 55 -10.64 -8.82 2.79
CA GLN A 55 -10.65 -9.15 4.22
C GLN A 55 -10.40 -7.91 5.10
N PHE A 56 -9.87 -6.83 4.52
CA PHE A 56 -9.58 -5.61 5.25
C PHE A 56 -10.83 -4.73 5.37
N LYS A 57 -11.08 -4.21 6.58
CA LYS A 57 -12.23 -3.34 6.86
C LYS A 57 -12.06 -1.92 6.29
N ARG A 58 -10.84 -1.56 5.94
CA ARG A 58 -10.45 -0.26 5.39
C ARG A 58 -9.81 -0.47 4.02
N PRO A 59 -9.91 0.50 3.11
CA PRO A 59 -9.26 0.42 1.80
C PRO A 59 -7.78 0.08 1.94
N MET A 60 -7.36 -0.97 1.23
CA MET A 60 -5.97 -1.39 1.14
C MET A 60 -5.53 -1.12 -0.29
N LEU A 61 -4.60 -0.18 -0.48
CA LEU A 61 -4.17 0.30 -1.80
C LEU A 61 -2.75 -0.17 -2.12
N THR A 62 -2.47 -0.32 -3.40
CA THR A 62 -1.11 -0.37 -3.95
C THR A 62 -0.53 1.05 -4.08
N PRO A 63 0.80 1.21 -4.26
CA PRO A 63 1.39 2.53 -4.44
C PRO A 63 0.87 3.26 -5.69
N GLY A 64 0.56 2.53 -6.77
CA GLY A 64 -0.04 3.11 -7.97
C GLY A 64 -1.47 3.60 -7.73
N GLU A 65 -2.30 2.78 -7.08
CA GLU A 65 -3.66 3.20 -6.70
C GLU A 65 -3.65 4.39 -5.75
N TYR A 66 -2.68 4.47 -4.83
CA TYR A 66 -2.50 5.63 -3.96
C TYR A 66 -2.28 6.91 -4.77
N ARG A 67 -1.34 6.91 -5.72
CA ARG A 67 -1.05 8.09 -6.56
C ARG A 67 -2.26 8.54 -7.38
N ILE A 68 -3.04 7.59 -7.88
CA ILE A 68 -4.32 7.90 -8.54
C ILE A 68 -5.32 8.51 -7.55
N ALA A 69 -5.42 7.96 -6.33
CA ALA A 69 -6.35 8.44 -5.30
C ALA A 69 -6.02 9.85 -4.80
N VAL A 70 -4.73 10.23 -4.72
CA VAL A 70 -4.31 11.59 -4.36
C VAL A 70 -4.29 12.57 -5.55
N GLY A 71 -4.52 12.07 -6.77
CA GLY A 71 -4.62 12.90 -7.98
C GLY A 71 -3.28 13.19 -8.67
N GLU A 72 -2.22 12.46 -8.35
CA GLU A 72 -0.93 12.55 -9.03
C GLU A 72 -0.94 11.87 -10.40
N GLU A 73 -1.71 10.80 -10.55
CA GLU A 73 -1.85 10.05 -11.80
C GLU A 73 -3.33 9.95 -12.23
N PRO A 74 -3.61 9.94 -13.54
CA PRO A 74 -4.97 9.74 -14.05
C PRO A 74 -5.39 8.27 -13.89
N LEU A 75 -6.70 8.00 -13.83
CA LEU A 75 -7.23 6.63 -13.63
C LEU A 75 -6.78 5.66 -14.73
N GLU A 76 -6.53 6.18 -15.93
CA GLU A 76 -6.03 5.44 -17.09
C GLU A 76 -4.61 4.89 -16.89
N ALA A 77 -3.86 5.40 -15.91
CA ALA A 77 -2.54 4.91 -15.54
C ALA A 77 -2.58 3.73 -14.54
N LEU A 78 -3.77 3.23 -14.19
CA LEU A 78 -3.92 2.10 -13.29
C LEU A 78 -3.28 0.84 -13.90
N GLU A 79 -2.23 0.35 -13.25
CA GLU A 79 -1.54 -0.89 -13.60
C GLU A 79 -1.54 -1.88 -12.44
N PHE A 80 -1.40 -3.16 -12.77
CA PHE A 80 -1.26 -4.21 -11.75
C PHE A 80 0.04 -4.04 -10.99
N ASP A 81 -0.02 -3.94 -9.66
CA ASP A 81 1.18 -3.83 -8.84
C ASP A 81 1.95 -5.15 -8.90
N THR A 82 3.08 -5.11 -9.60
CA THR A 82 3.98 -6.23 -9.80
C THR A 82 5.35 -5.85 -9.26
N PHE A 83 6.04 -6.80 -8.62
CA PHE A 83 7.47 -6.66 -8.45
C PHE A 83 8.10 -6.67 -9.84
N HIS A 84 8.79 -5.60 -10.21
CA HIS A 84 9.53 -5.55 -11.47
C HIS A 84 10.42 -6.82 -11.56
N GLY A 85 10.10 -7.71 -12.51
CA GLY A 85 11.02 -8.75 -12.98
C GLY A 85 10.74 -10.21 -12.62
N THR A 86 9.57 -10.63 -12.13
CA THR A 86 9.27 -12.07 -12.03
C THR A 86 7.80 -12.40 -12.31
N TRP A 87 7.58 -12.79 -13.57
CA TRP A 87 6.48 -13.54 -14.21
C TRP A 87 5.07 -12.97 -14.16
#